data_AF-A0A3P7K4D2-F1
#
_entry.id   AF-A0A3P7K4D2-F1
#
_cell.length_a   1.000
_cell.length_b   1.000
_cell.length_c   1.000
_cell.angle_alpha   90.00
_cell.angle_beta   90.00
_cell.angle_gamma   90.00
#
_symmetry.space_group_name_H-M   'P 1'
#
loop_
_entity.id
_entity.type
_entity.pdbx_description
1 polymer ?
#
loop_
_entity_poly.entity_id
_entity_poly.type
_entity_poly.pdbx_seq_one_letter_code
_entity_poly.pdbx_strand_id
1 'polypeptide(L)'
;FIPERLLFLGPDLAAAHFLVHRGAAVKFVADNVWIKKDDEGKYALPGQKIPGLHIEAIDASDTELMFEGLENLVDLSHLRLLRLAGCCYADDWMMSRIGALFSKSLEMLDLSDCNRITARGLAGLRTLKKLRYLRLEGMDHVKDIAKIALLLEESIPNLKVFGINYEGAMQSLRREMELLANERVVTDAKGNAYVEDDDGRLFYVAGRVNERPAVADDDKPLMTSTIRRELPEMETAEFERLDELSGGKLRHLLVGSPSGYSWTQEVETILSFEEKWKKKRGIPIDQKLLPKSKRILQLENSVKSTNGSLSNKQDEHVLEDKMMKEKVNV
;
A
#
# COMPACT_ATOMS: atom_id res chain seq x y z
N PHE A 1 30.45 -17.95 -1.63
CA PHE A 1 31.47 -17.40 -2.55
C PHE A 1 32.57 -18.44 -2.76
N ILE A 2 33.15 -18.58 -3.96
CA ILE A 2 34.24 -19.54 -4.24
C ILE A 2 35.47 -18.75 -4.76
N PRO A 3 36.49 -18.51 -3.92
CA PRO A 3 37.66 -17.69 -4.28
C PRO A 3 38.43 -18.22 -5.48
N GLU A 4 38.59 -19.54 -5.58
CA GLU A 4 39.36 -20.20 -6.65
C GLU A 4 38.70 -19.94 -8.01
N ARG A 5 37.38 -20.02 -8.07
CA ARG A 5 36.62 -19.74 -9.29
C ARG A 5 36.82 -18.29 -9.75
N LEU A 6 36.84 -17.34 -8.81
CA LEU A 6 37.11 -15.94 -9.12
C LEU A 6 38.53 -15.77 -9.70
N LEU A 7 39.52 -16.44 -9.11
CA LEU A 7 40.91 -16.36 -9.56
C LEU A 7 41.09 -16.88 -10.99
N PHE A 8 40.49 -18.03 -11.33
CA PHE A 8 40.65 -18.67 -12.65
C PHE A 8 39.78 -18.08 -13.75
N LEU A 9 38.56 -17.59 -13.42
CA LEU A 9 37.60 -17.12 -14.43
C LEU A 9 37.52 -15.59 -14.53
N GLY A 10 37.94 -14.87 -13.50
CA GLY A 10 37.65 -13.45 -13.33
C GLY A 10 36.22 -13.21 -12.82
N PRO A 11 35.89 -11.95 -12.46
CA PRO A 11 34.64 -11.59 -11.79
C PRO A 11 33.40 -11.90 -12.64
N ASP A 12 33.36 -11.40 -13.88
CA ASP A 12 32.22 -11.57 -14.78
C ASP A 12 31.89 -13.04 -15.06
N LEU A 13 32.87 -13.84 -15.47
CA LEU A 13 32.61 -15.24 -15.80
C LEU A 13 32.33 -16.09 -14.55
N ALA A 14 32.97 -15.80 -13.40
CA ALA A 14 32.65 -16.46 -12.14
C ALA A 14 31.22 -16.15 -11.67
N ALA A 15 30.77 -14.91 -11.83
CA ALA A 15 29.40 -14.48 -11.56
C ALA A 15 28.40 -15.19 -12.49
N ALA A 16 28.71 -15.27 -13.79
CA ALA A 16 27.88 -15.98 -14.76
C ALA A 16 27.66 -17.45 -14.36
N HIS A 17 28.74 -18.17 -14.04
CA HIS A 17 28.64 -19.55 -13.55
C HIS A 17 27.84 -19.65 -12.25
N PHE A 18 28.00 -18.71 -11.32
CA PHE A 18 27.25 -18.69 -10.05
C PHE A 18 25.74 -18.53 -10.26
N LEU A 19 25.36 -17.58 -11.11
CA LEU A 19 23.99 -17.19 -11.40
C LEU A 19 23.26 -18.26 -12.22
N VAL A 20 23.84 -18.66 -13.36
CA VAL A 20 23.20 -19.64 -14.25
C VAL A 20 23.03 -21.00 -13.56
N HIS A 21 23.99 -21.40 -12.72
CA HIS A 21 23.87 -22.59 -11.89
C HIS A 21 22.65 -22.54 -10.93
N ARG A 22 22.15 -21.36 -10.57
CA ARG A 22 21.00 -21.15 -9.67
C ARG A 22 19.70 -20.81 -10.41
N GLY A 23 19.66 -21.01 -11.73
CA GLY A 23 18.45 -20.79 -12.53
C GLY A 23 18.29 -19.36 -13.04
N ALA A 24 19.23 -18.45 -12.75
CA ALA A 24 19.25 -17.13 -13.36
C ALA A 24 19.73 -17.20 -14.83
N ALA A 25 19.51 -16.12 -15.56
CA ALA A 25 20.04 -15.89 -16.89
C ALA A 25 21.02 -14.71 -16.90
N VAL A 26 22.03 -14.77 -17.77
CA VAL A 26 23.00 -13.68 -17.96
C VAL A 26 23.17 -13.36 -19.44
N LYS A 27 23.55 -12.11 -19.72
CA LYS A 27 23.89 -11.64 -21.06
C LYS A 27 25.22 -10.89 -21.02
N PHE A 28 26.12 -11.19 -21.95
CA PHE A 28 27.40 -10.50 -22.07
C PHE A 28 27.29 -9.26 -22.98
N VAL A 29 28.24 -8.32 -22.81
CA VAL A 29 28.36 -7.13 -23.65
C VAL A 29 28.56 -7.53 -25.11
N ALA A 30 27.89 -6.82 -26.02
CA ALA A 30 27.88 -7.06 -27.48
C ALA A 30 27.26 -8.39 -27.92
N ASP A 31 26.71 -9.17 -26.98
CA ASP A 31 25.90 -10.34 -27.26
C ASP A 31 24.41 -10.03 -27.03
N ASN A 32 23.54 -10.60 -27.86
CA ASN A 32 22.09 -10.52 -27.71
C ASN A 32 21.48 -11.82 -27.17
N VAL A 33 22.30 -12.83 -26.90
CA VAL A 33 21.86 -14.14 -26.40
C VAL A 33 21.88 -14.18 -24.87
N TRP A 34 20.75 -14.53 -24.28
CA TRP A 34 20.65 -14.86 -22.87
C TRP A 34 21.12 -16.29 -22.63
N ILE A 35 22.06 -16.47 -21.71
CA ILE A 35 22.57 -17.77 -21.29
C ILE A 35 21.85 -18.14 -20.01
N LYS A 36 21.12 -19.27 -20.05
CA LYS A 36 20.42 -19.87 -18.92
C LYS A 36 20.51 -21.39 -18.99
N LYS A 37 20.04 -22.08 -17.95
CA LYS A 37 19.84 -23.52 -18.01
C LYS A 37 18.77 -23.89 -19.04
N ASP A 38 18.99 -24.98 -19.76
CA ASP A 38 17.97 -25.66 -20.54
C ASP A 38 17.04 -26.49 -19.64
N ASP A 39 16.05 -27.16 -20.25
CA ASP A 39 15.06 -27.98 -19.54
C ASP A 39 15.69 -29.22 -18.86
N GLU A 40 16.92 -29.61 -19.27
CA GLU A 40 17.70 -30.67 -18.65
C GLU A 40 18.64 -30.15 -17.54
N GLY A 41 18.61 -28.85 -17.26
CA GLY A 41 19.44 -28.19 -16.26
C GLY A 41 20.89 -27.92 -16.67
N LYS A 42 21.22 -28.10 -17.96
CA LYS A 42 22.57 -27.87 -18.52
C LYS A 42 22.70 -26.45 -19.05
N TYR A 43 23.93 -25.93 -19.05
CA TYR A 43 24.26 -24.64 -19.64
C TYR A 43 25.71 -24.64 -20.14
N ALA A 44 26.00 -23.83 -21.15
CA ALA A 44 27.33 -23.69 -21.70
C ALA A 44 27.90 -22.31 -21.37
N LEU A 45 28.95 -22.30 -20.55
CA LEU A 45 29.75 -21.11 -20.27
C LEU A 45 31.24 -21.48 -20.39
N PRO A 46 32.10 -20.56 -20.85
CA PRO A 46 33.54 -20.81 -20.92
C PRO A 46 34.10 -21.28 -19.58
N GLY A 47 35.00 -22.26 -19.62
CA GLY A 47 35.68 -22.80 -18.43
C GLY A 47 36.99 -22.09 -18.08
N GLN A 48 37.37 -21.06 -18.84
CA GLN A 48 38.60 -20.29 -18.65
C GLN A 48 38.31 -18.80 -18.86
N LYS A 49 39.07 -17.94 -18.19
CA LYS A 49 38.96 -16.48 -18.31
C LYS A 49 39.13 -16.03 -19.76
N ILE A 50 38.19 -15.20 -20.23
CA ILE A 50 38.26 -14.55 -21.55
C ILE A 50 38.48 -13.04 -21.32
N PRO A 51 39.62 -12.47 -21.75
CA PRO A 51 39.85 -11.03 -21.64
C PRO A 51 38.78 -10.21 -22.37
N GLY A 52 38.26 -9.16 -21.73
CA GLY A 52 37.25 -8.26 -22.30
C GLY A 52 35.81 -8.80 -22.27
N LEU A 53 35.58 -10.00 -21.72
CA LEU A 53 34.24 -10.55 -21.54
C LEU A 53 33.61 -9.94 -20.27
N HIS A 54 32.53 -9.20 -20.44
CA HIS A 54 31.82 -8.52 -19.35
C HIS A 54 30.33 -8.80 -19.37
N ILE A 55 29.73 -8.99 -18.19
CA ILE A 55 28.27 -9.13 -18.05
C ILE A 55 27.63 -7.76 -18.26
N GLU A 56 26.63 -7.71 -19.13
CA GLU A 56 25.80 -6.53 -19.36
C GLU A 56 24.46 -6.61 -18.62
N ALA A 57 23.86 -7.80 -18.56
CA ALA A 57 22.52 -7.99 -18.01
C ALA A 57 22.41 -9.28 -17.20
N ILE A 58 21.67 -9.22 -16.10
CA ILE A 58 21.34 -10.35 -15.23
C ILE A 58 19.82 -10.37 -15.06
N ASP A 59 19.22 -11.53 -15.31
CA ASP A 59 17.85 -11.84 -14.92
C ASP A 59 17.90 -12.95 -13.88
N ALA A 60 17.76 -12.57 -12.62
CA ALA A 60 17.70 -13.49 -11.49
C ALA A 60 16.29 -13.56 -10.91
N SER A 61 15.28 -13.25 -11.71
CA SER A 61 13.88 -13.34 -11.30
C SER A 61 13.52 -14.77 -10.87
N ASP A 62 12.65 -14.88 -9.86
CA ASP A 62 12.20 -16.14 -9.26
C ASP A 62 13.33 -17.06 -8.74
N THR A 63 14.50 -16.49 -8.45
CA THR A 63 15.60 -17.22 -7.82
C THR A 63 15.66 -16.98 -6.31
N GLU A 64 16.37 -17.88 -5.61
CA GLU A 64 16.63 -17.75 -4.16
C GLU A 64 17.89 -16.91 -3.88
N LEU A 65 18.18 -15.90 -4.71
CA LEU A 65 19.34 -15.04 -4.49
C LEU A 65 19.16 -14.25 -3.18
N MET A 66 20.12 -14.39 -2.27
CA MET A 66 20.18 -13.70 -0.98
C MET A 66 21.30 -12.66 -0.93
N PHE A 67 21.31 -11.82 0.11
CA PHE A 67 22.28 -10.74 0.31
C PHE A 67 23.74 -11.20 0.13
N GLU A 68 24.11 -12.32 0.74
CA GLU A 68 25.43 -12.93 0.71
C GLU A 68 25.81 -13.41 -0.70
N GLY A 69 24.82 -13.70 -1.55
CA GLY A 69 25.02 -14.04 -2.94
C GLY A 69 25.66 -12.91 -3.75
N LEU A 70 25.42 -11.64 -3.35
CA LEU A 70 25.97 -10.45 -4.01
C LEU A 70 27.50 -10.35 -3.91
N GLU A 71 28.15 -11.09 -3.00
CA GLU A 71 29.62 -11.20 -2.98
C GLU A 71 30.19 -11.77 -4.28
N ASN A 72 29.41 -12.59 -5.00
CA ASN A 72 29.82 -13.11 -6.30
C ASN A 72 29.63 -12.10 -7.44
N LEU A 73 29.00 -10.95 -7.17
CA LEU A 73 28.72 -9.89 -8.15
C LEU A 73 29.60 -8.65 -7.94
N VAL A 74 30.67 -8.79 -7.15
CA VAL A 74 31.68 -7.74 -6.97
C VAL A 74 32.43 -7.53 -8.30
N ASP A 75 32.77 -6.28 -8.58
CA ASP A 75 33.52 -5.83 -9.77
C ASP A 75 32.84 -6.07 -11.14
N LEU A 76 31.52 -6.26 -11.18
CA LEU A 76 30.75 -6.26 -12.44
C LEU A 76 30.53 -4.82 -12.95
N SER A 77 31.59 -4.17 -13.40
CA SER A 77 31.63 -2.75 -13.77
C SER A 77 30.77 -2.36 -14.98
N HIS A 78 30.35 -3.33 -15.78
CA HIS A 78 29.55 -3.14 -16.99
C HIS A 78 28.10 -3.60 -16.86
N LEU A 79 27.66 -3.98 -15.66
CA LEU A 79 26.27 -4.40 -15.44
C LEU A 79 25.31 -3.22 -15.59
N ARG A 80 24.41 -3.30 -16.57
CA ARG A 80 23.42 -2.26 -16.91
C ARG A 80 22.00 -2.65 -16.52
N LEU A 81 21.68 -3.95 -16.52
CA LEU A 81 20.33 -4.45 -16.23
C LEU A 81 20.40 -5.54 -15.16
N LEU A 82 19.61 -5.38 -14.10
CA LEU A 82 19.44 -6.38 -13.06
C LEU A 82 17.94 -6.59 -12.81
N ARG A 83 17.46 -7.82 -12.98
CA ARG A 83 16.10 -8.20 -12.57
C ARG A 83 16.15 -9.15 -11.38
N LEU A 84 15.34 -8.82 -10.38
CA LEU A 84 15.15 -9.58 -9.16
C LEU A 84 13.65 -9.81 -8.92
N ALA A 85 12.84 -9.81 -9.97
CA ALA A 85 11.39 -9.92 -9.82
C ALA A 85 11.05 -11.26 -9.15
N GLY A 86 10.15 -11.26 -8.16
CA GLY A 86 9.77 -12.47 -7.43
C GLY A 86 10.86 -13.05 -6.51
N CYS A 87 12.01 -12.38 -6.33
CA CYS A 87 13.06 -12.84 -5.41
C CYS A 87 12.60 -12.73 -3.95
N CYS A 88 12.14 -13.83 -3.37
CA CYS A 88 11.53 -13.86 -2.04
C CYS A 88 12.50 -13.52 -0.87
N TYR A 89 13.82 -13.53 -1.11
CA TYR A 89 14.86 -13.18 -0.15
C TYR A 89 15.46 -11.78 -0.37
N ALA A 90 15.00 -11.02 -1.37
CA ALA A 90 15.48 -9.66 -1.60
C ALA A 90 14.95 -8.72 -0.50
N ASP A 91 15.85 -8.07 0.24
CA ASP A 91 15.53 -7.22 1.40
C ASP A 91 16.22 -5.84 1.34
N ASP A 92 16.02 -5.03 2.37
CA ASP A 92 16.59 -3.68 2.49
C ASP A 92 18.14 -3.66 2.47
N TRP A 93 18.77 -4.69 3.02
CA TRP A 93 20.23 -4.83 3.04
C TRP A 93 20.75 -5.10 1.64
N MET A 94 20.06 -5.96 0.88
CA MET A 94 20.36 -6.22 -0.52
C MET A 94 20.27 -4.94 -1.36
N MET A 95 19.25 -4.11 -1.15
CA MET A 95 19.11 -2.84 -1.88
C MET A 95 20.26 -1.87 -1.60
N SER A 96 20.68 -1.77 -0.34
CA SER A 96 21.83 -0.95 0.05
C SER A 96 23.12 -1.44 -0.61
N ARG A 97 23.30 -2.77 -0.71
CA ARG A 97 24.47 -3.38 -1.35
C ARG A 97 24.47 -3.19 -2.87
N ILE A 98 23.34 -3.38 -3.54
CA ILE A 98 23.15 -3.09 -4.97
C ILE A 98 23.49 -1.63 -5.25
N GLY A 99 22.98 -0.71 -4.42
CA GLY A 99 23.26 0.71 -4.49
C GLY A 99 24.75 1.04 -4.42
N ALA A 100 25.53 0.30 -3.61
CA ALA A 100 26.97 0.46 -3.52
C ALA A 100 27.72 -0.15 -4.71
N LEU A 101 27.40 -1.41 -5.07
CA LEU A 101 28.11 -2.18 -6.08
C LEU A 101 27.96 -1.58 -7.49
N PHE A 102 26.75 -1.14 -7.85
CA PHE A 102 26.43 -0.78 -9.24
C PHE A 102 26.09 0.70 -9.44
N SER A 103 26.49 1.55 -8.49
CA SER A 103 26.27 3.02 -8.52
C SER A 103 26.71 3.71 -9.82
N LYS A 104 27.71 3.14 -10.51
CA LYS A 104 28.35 3.72 -11.70
C LYS A 104 27.93 3.04 -13.03
N SER A 105 27.11 2.00 -13.00
CA SER A 105 26.84 1.17 -14.19
C SER A 105 25.36 0.83 -14.39
N LEU A 106 24.59 0.63 -13.32
CA LEU A 106 23.21 0.12 -13.44
C LEU A 106 22.28 1.16 -14.03
N GLU A 107 21.49 0.74 -15.01
CA GLU A 107 20.54 1.57 -15.76
C GLU A 107 19.10 1.08 -15.66
N MET A 108 18.87 -0.22 -15.44
CA MET A 108 17.55 -0.82 -15.26
C MET A 108 17.57 -1.77 -14.07
N LEU A 109 16.63 -1.58 -13.14
CA LEU A 109 16.41 -2.45 -11.99
C LEU A 109 14.93 -2.85 -11.94
N ASP A 110 14.67 -4.15 -11.83
CA ASP A 110 13.33 -4.71 -11.67
C ASP A 110 13.23 -5.40 -10.30
N LEU A 111 12.38 -4.88 -9.43
CA LEU A 111 12.12 -5.38 -8.07
C LEU A 111 10.67 -5.82 -7.89
N SER A 112 9.98 -6.12 -8.99
CA SER A 112 8.56 -6.48 -8.95
C SER A 112 8.33 -7.70 -8.05
N ASP A 113 7.25 -7.73 -7.29
CA ASP A 113 6.86 -8.84 -6.39
C ASP A 113 7.90 -9.21 -5.30
N CYS A 114 8.81 -8.31 -4.94
CA CYS A 114 9.77 -8.50 -3.85
C CYS A 114 9.18 -8.17 -2.47
N ASN A 115 8.60 -9.18 -1.81
CA ASN A 115 7.78 -9.01 -0.60
C ASN A 115 8.51 -8.63 0.71
N ARG A 116 9.84 -8.53 0.72
CA ARG A 116 10.62 -8.19 1.94
C ARG A 116 11.29 -6.82 1.88
N ILE A 117 11.16 -6.10 0.76
CA ILE A 117 11.74 -4.77 0.60
C ILE A 117 10.78 -3.75 1.20
N THR A 118 11.30 -2.84 2.02
CA THR A 118 10.52 -1.75 2.61
C THR A 118 10.83 -0.41 1.94
N ALA A 119 10.07 0.62 2.33
CA ALA A 119 10.34 2.00 1.95
C ALA A 119 11.78 2.44 2.28
N ARG A 120 12.38 1.90 3.35
CA ARG A 120 13.76 2.20 3.74
C ARG A 120 14.78 1.57 2.79
N GLY A 121 14.54 0.33 2.35
CA GLY A 121 15.37 -0.34 1.36
C GLY A 121 15.37 0.39 0.03
N LEU A 122 14.18 0.77 -0.47
CA LEU A 122 14.04 1.55 -1.69
C LEU A 122 14.78 2.90 -1.62
N ALA A 123 14.72 3.60 -0.47
CA ALA A 123 15.48 4.84 -0.28
C ALA A 123 17.01 4.65 -0.40
N GLY A 124 17.53 3.44 -0.13
CA GLY A 124 18.93 3.08 -0.32
C GLY A 124 19.39 3.11 -1.79
N LEU A 125 18.46 3.04 -2.75
CA LEU A 125 18.77 3.06 -4.19
C LEU A 125 19.20 4.44 -4.70
N ARG A 126 19.09 5.50 -3.89
CA ARG A 126 19.43 6.89 -4.25
C ARG A 126 20.86 7.07 -4.78
N THR A 127 21.77 6.15 -4.47
CA THR A 127 23.16 6.17 -4.94
C THR A 127 23.32 5.75 -6.41
N LEU A 128 22.32 5.11 -7.01
CA LEU A 128 22.34 4.62 -8.40
C LEU A 128 22.11 5.77 -9.40
N LYS A 129 23.09 6.67 -9.54
CA LYS A 129 22.95 7.90 -10.36
C LYS A 129 22.82 7.68 -11.87
N LYS A 130 23.06 6.46 -12.35
CA LYS A 130 22.84 6.07 -13.75
C LYS A 130 21.53 5.30 -13.99
N LEU A 131 20.75 5.03 -12.93
CA LEU A 131 19.50 4.30 -13.07
C LEU A 131 18.49 5.13 -13.85
N ARG A 132 17.96 4.55 -14.93
CA ARG A 132 16.97 5.17 -15.82
C ARG A 132 15.59 4.56 -15.63
N TYR A 133 15.52 3.29 -15.25
CA TYR A 133 14.27 2.56 -15.13
C TYR A 133 14.25 1.73 -13.85
N LEU A 134 13.19 1.90 -13.06
CA LEU A 134 12.91 1.11 -11.87
C LEU A 134 11.49 0.54 -11.98
N ARG A 135 11.33 -0.78 -11.86
CA ARG A 135 10.01 -1.44 -11.81
C ARG A 135 9.71 -1.91 -10.38
N LEU A 136 8.54 -1.54 -9.87
CA LEU A 136 8.05 -1.82 -8.52
C LEU A 136 6.64 -2.43 -8.56
N GLU A 137 6.31 -3.19 -9.61
CA GLU A 137 4.99 -3.82 -9.75
C GLU A 137 4.77 -4.85 -8.62
N GLY A 138 3.54 -4.96 -8.09
CA GLY A 138 3.23 -5.89 -7.01
C GLY A 138 3.78 -5.51 -5.62
N MET A 139 4.29 -4.29 -5.45
CA MET A 139 4.90 -3.81 -4.19
C MET A 139 3.89 -3.09 -3.26
N ASP A 140 2.60 -3.42 -3.32
CA ASP A 140 1.53 -2.72 -2.58
C ASP A 140 1.65 -2.80 -1.05
N HIS A 141 2.42 -3.76 -0.54
CA HIS A 141 2.73 -3.91 0.88
C HIS A 141 3.65 -2.79 1.42
N VAL A 142 4.35 -2.07 0.53
CA VAL A 142 5.26 -1.01 0.93
C VAL A 142 4.48 0.26 1.24
N LYS A 143 4.44 0.62 2.52
CA LYS A 143 3.84 1.87 2.97
C LYS A 143 4.52 3.08 2.32
N ASP A 144 3.70 4.04 1.87
CA ASP A 144 4.16 5.29 1.24
C ASP A 144 5.03 5.07 -0.01
N ILE A 145 4.86 3.95 -0.73
CA ILE A 145 5.69 3.62 -1.91
C ILE A 145 5.70 4.72 -2.97
N ALA A 146 4.55 5.35 -3.24
CA ALA A 146 4.45 6.46 -4.18
C ALA A 146 5.29 7.67 -3.77
N LYS A 147 5.37 7.97 -2.46
CA LYS A 147 6.22 9.04 -1.94
C LYS A 147 7.69 8.73 -2.15
N ILE A 148 8.12 7.50 -1.86
CA ILE A 148 9.50 7.07 -2.08
C ILE A 148 9.86 7.09 -3.57
N ALA A 149 8.96 6.64 -4.44
CA ALA A 149 9.16 6.68 -5.88
C ALA A 149 9.42 8.11 -6.37
N LEU A 150 8.60 9.08 -5.95
CA LEU A 150 8.81 10.50 -6.27
C LEU A 150 10.16 11.03 -5.74
N LEU A 151 10.53 10.69 -4.50
CA LEU A 151 11.82 11.09 -3.94
C LEU A 151 13.01 10.50 -4.72
N LEU A 152 12.86 9.27 -5.23
CA LEU A 152 13.89 8.64 -6.07
C LEU A 152 13.97 9.31 -7.44
N GLU A 153 12.84 9.60 -8.08
CA GLU A 153 12.79 10.34 -9.36
C GLU A 153 13.39 11.75 -9.24
N GLU A 154 13.18 12.43 -8.11
CA GLU A 154 13.81 13.72 -7.81
C GLU A 154 15.32 13.57 -7.58
N SER A 155 15.75 12.52 -6.88
CA SER A 155 17.15 12.34 -6.46
C SER A 155 18.05 11.72 -7.53
N ILE A 156 17.49 10.99 -8.50
CA ILE A 156 18.20 10.24 -9.54
C ILE A 156 17.87 10.85 -10.90
N PRO A 157 18.84 11.46 -11.60
CA PRO A 157 18.58 12.12 -12.88
C PRO A 157 18.03 11.17 -13.94
N ASN A 158 16.94 11.56 -14.60
CA ASN A 158 16.28 10.82 -15.69
C ASN A 158 15.70 9.45 -15.29
N LEU A 159 15.51 9.19 -13.99
CA LEU A 159 14.83 7.99 -13.54
C LEU A 159 13.34 8.04 -13.89
N LYS A 160 12.81 6.91 -14.34
CA LYS A 160 11.37 6.64 -14.47
C LYS A 160 11.02 5.42 -13.63
N VAL A 161 10.02 5.57 -12.76
CA VAL A 161 9.51 4.48 -11.94
C VAL A 161 8.21 3.93 -12.55
N PHE A 162 8.08 2.61 -12.62
CA PHE A 162 6.92 1.90 -13.14
C PHE A 162 6.31 0.97 -12.09
N GLY A 163 5.03 0.61 -12.28
CA GLY A 163 4.32 -0.32 -11.39
C GLY A 163 3.69 0.35 -10.16
N ILE A 164 3.65 1.69 -10.11
CA ILE A 164 3.07 2.47 -9.01
C ILE A 164 1.75 3.10 -9.43
N ASN A 165 0.71 2.93 -8.61
CA ASN A 165 -0.57 3.62 -8.77
C ASN A 165 -0.54 5.01 -8.11
N TYR A 166 0.02 6.00 -8.82
CA TYR A 166 0.08 7.39 -8.33
C TYR A 166 -1.29 8.02 -8.13
N GLU A 167 -2.28 7.69 -8.96
CA GLU A 167 -3.65 8.22 -8.84
C GLU A 167 -4.31 7.76 -7.54
N GLY A 168 -4.24 6.46 -7.25
CA GLY A 168 -4.75 5.88 -6.01
C GLY A 168 -4.05 6.44 -4.77
N ALA A 169 -2.74 6.63 -4.83
CA ALA A 169 -1.97 7.25 -3.75
C ALA A 169 -2.40 8.72 -3.52
N MET A 170 -2.59 9.49 -4.59
CA MET A 170 -3.04 10.88 -4.52
C MET A 170 -4.47 10.99 -3.96
N GLN A 171 -5.37 10.09 -4.35
CA GLN A 171 -6.72 10.03 -3.79
C GLN A 171 -6.70 9.70 -2.30
N SER A 172 -5.87 8.73 -1.89
CA SER A 172 -5.72 8.35 -0.48
C SER A 172 -5.18 9.52 0.36
N LEU A 173 -4.18 10.25 -0.16
CA LEU A 173 -3.65 11.44 0.48
C LEU A 173 -4.70 12.55 0.61
N ARG A 174 -5.51 12.78 -0.43
CA ARG A 174 -6.60 13.76 -0.37
C ARG A 174 -7.63 13.42 0.71
N ARG A 175 -8.02 12.15 0.81
CA ARG A 175 -8.93 11.67 1.86
C ARG A 175 -8.35 11.88 3.25
N GLU A 176 -7.08 11.54 3.45
CA GLU A 176 -6.40 11.77 4.73
C GLU A 176 -6.34 13.25 5.08
N MET A 177 -6.03 14.13 4.12
CA MET A 177 -6.04 15.58 4.35
C MET A 177 -7.43 16.11 4.72
N GLU A 178 -8.48 15.65 4.04
CA GLU A 178 -9.85 16.04 4.36
C GLU A 178 -10.31 15.50 5.72
N LEU A 179 -9.91 14.28 6.07
CA LEU A 179 -10.15 13.70 7.40
C LEU A 179 -9.51 14.56 8.49
N LEU A 180 -8.23 14.91 8.34
CA LEU A 180 -7.49 15.70 9.33
C LEU A 180 -7.93 17.17 9.40
N ALA A 181 -8.60 17.68 8.36
CA ALA A 181 -9.16 19.02 8.34
C ALA A 181 -10.56 19.10 8.97
N ASN A 182 -11.20 17.96 9.26
CA ASN A 182 -12.51 17.92 9.88
C ASN A 182 -12.44 18.43 11.33
N GLU A 183 -13.38 19.29 11.73
CA GLU A 183 -13.41 19.94 13.04
C GLU A 183 -13.49 18.95 14.21
N ARG A 184 -14.11 17.78 14.00
CA ARG A 184 -14.23 16.72 15.01
C ARG A 184 -12.99 15.84 15.11
N VAL A 185 -12.01 16.01 14.23
CA VAL A 185 -10.81 15.18 14.20
C VAL A 185 -9.69 15.82 15.01
N VAL A 186 -9.32 15.16 16.10
CA VAL A 186 -8.24 15.58 16.99
C VAL A 186 -7.04 14.66 16.79
N THR A 187 -5.83 15.24 16.73
CA THR A 187 -4.59 14.48 16.63
C THR A 187 -3.80 14.50 17.93
N ASP A 188 -3.28 13.33 18.32
CA ASP A 188 -2.37 13.25 19.47
C ASP A 188 -0.91 13.54 19.07
N ALA A 189 -0.04 13.71 20.06
CA ALA A 189 1.38 13.96 19.85
C ALA A 189 2.13 12.80 19.15
N LYS A 190 1.51 11.62 19.02
CA LYS A 190 2.07 10.46 18.32
C LYS A 190 1.62 10.40 16.85
N GLY A 191 0.77 11.32 16.42
CA GLY A 191 0.21 11.38 15.07
C GLY A 191 -0.95 10.41 14.85
N ASN A 192 -1.66 10.02 15.91
CA ASN A 192 -2.94 9.31 15.78
C ASN A 192 -4.08 10.32 15.71
N ALA A 193 -5.03 10.07 14.82
CA ALA A 193 -6.24 10.86 14.65
C ALA A 193 -7.44 10.14 15.27
N TYR A 194 -8.25 10.92 15.98
CA TYR A 194 -9.47 10.47 16.64
C TYR A 194 -10.63 11.39 16.27
N VAL A 195 -11.80 10.81 16.04
CA VAL A 195 -13.06 11.55 15.91
C VAL A 195 -13.65 11.75 17.31
N GLU A 196 -14.02 12.99 17.63
CA GLU A 196 -14.77 13.37 18.82
C GLU A 196 -16.29 13.35 18.53
N ASP A 197 -17.03 12.61 19.35
CA ASP A 197 -18.48 12.59 19.31
C ASP A 197 -19.10 13.73 20.15
N ASP A 198 -20.42 13.85 20.13
CA ASP A 198 -21.15 14.93 20.83
C ASP A 198 -21.02 14.85 22.36
N ASP A 199 -20.63 13.68 22.89
CA ASP A 199 -20.35 13.43 24.31
C ASP A 199 -18.87 13.66 24.67
N GLY A 200 -18.03 14.10 23.72
CA GLY A 200 -16.59 14.31 23.92
C GLY A 200 -15.77 13.01 23.95
N ARG A 201 -16.30 11.90 23.43
CA ARG A 201 -15.62 10.60 23.37
C ARG A 201 -14.80 10.51 22.10
N LEU A 202 -13.60 9.96 22.22
CA LEU A 202 -12.64 9.85 21.12
C LEU A 202 -12.64 8.46 20.48
N PHE A 203 -12.76 8.42 19.15
CA PHE A 203 -12.79 7.21 18.34
C PHE A 203 -11.65 7.19 17.33
N TYR A 204 -10.79 6.18 17.40
CA TYR A 204 -9.60 6.08 16.55
C TYR A 204 -9.97 5.92 15.06
N VAL A 205 -9.38 6.73 14.18
CA VAL A 205 -9.66 6.71 12.73
C VAL A 205 -8.41 6.66 11.83
N ALA A 206 -7.24 7.10 12.30
CA ALA A 206 -5.98 6.98 11.54
C ALA A 206 -4.76 7.07 12.47
N GLY A 207 -3.59 6.55 12.05
CA GLY A 207 -2.34 6.68 12.81
C GLY A 207 -1.45 5.44 12.83
N ARG A 208 -0.83 5.17 14.00
CA ARG A 208 0.17 4.11 14.22
C ARG A 208 -0.18 3.18 15.37
N VAL A 209 -1.41 3.25 15.88
CA VAL A 209 -1.88 2.30 16.90
C VAL A 209 -1.82 0.90 16.29
N ASN A 210 -1.32 -0.08 17.05
CA ASN A 210 -1.36 -1.46 16.59
C ASN A 210 -2.82 -1.91 16.60
N GLU A 211 -3.38 -2.09 15.41
CA GLU A 211 -4.79 -2.44 15.21
C GLU A 211 -5.06 -3.94 15.43
N ARG A 212 -3.99 -4.75 15.58
CA ARG A 212 -4.10 -6.16 15.90
C ARG A 212 -4.23 -6.35 17.42
N PRO A 213 -5.14 -7.21 17.90
CA PRO A 213 -5.13 -7.65 19.28
C PRO A 213 -3.75 -8.22 19.61
N ALA A 214 -3.09 -7.72 20.66
CA ALA A 214 -1.93 -8.40 21.20
C ALA A 214 -2.41 -9.76 21.72
N VAL A 215 -1.73 -10.84 21.34
CA VAL A 215 -1.99 -12.19 21.85
C VAL A 215 -0.81 -12.62 22.72
N ALA A 216 -1.09 -13.32 23.81
CA ALA A 216 -0.09 -13.99 24.63
C ALA A 216 0.45 -15.22 23.89
N ASP A 217 1.51 -15.83 24.41
CA ASP A 217 2.14 -17.03 23.83
C ASP A 217 1.19 -18.24 23.72
N ASP A 218 0.03 -18.19 24.40
CA ASP A 218 -1.05 -19.19 24.31
C ASP A 218 -2.20 -18.76 23.38
N ASP A 219 -1.95 -17.81 22.47
CA ASP A 219 -2.92 -17.20 21.54
C ASP A 219 -4.12 -16.53 22.23
N LYS A 220 -4.08 -16.31 23.55
CA LYS A 220 -5.14 -15.57 24.24
C LYS A 220 -4.93 -14.07 24.07
N PRO A 221 -6.00 -13.29 23.81
CA PRO A 221 -5.87 -11.85 23.65
C PRO A 221 -5.41 -11.20 24.97
N LEU A 222 -4.23 -10.58 24.93
CA LEU A 222 -3.78 -9.58 25.90
C LEU A 222 -4.62 -8.33 25.64
N MET A 223 -5.77 -8.23 26.30
CA MET A 223 -6.67 -7.09 26.15
C MET A 223 -5.98 -5.78 26.56
N THR A 224 -5.58 -4.98 25.57
CA THR A 224 -5.19 -3.57 25.75
C THR A 224 -5.85 -2.68 24.70
N SER A 225 -7.09 -3.01 24.28
CA SER A 225 -7.84 -2.22 23.31
C SER A 225 -8.17 -0.84 23.90
N THR A 226 -7.32 0.16 23.65
CA THR A 226 -7.63 1.58 23.80
C THR A 226 -8.71 2.05 22.82
N ILE A 227 -9.13 1.18 21.90
CA ILE A 227 -10.13 1.45 20.87
C ILE A 227 -11.53 1.21 21.46
N ARG A 228 -12.34 2.27 21.42
CA ARG A 228 -13.76 2.22 21.80
C ARG A 228 -14.56 1.44 20.75
N ARG A 229 -15.53 0.65 21.23
CA ARG A 229 -16.49 -0.11 20.40
C ARG A 229 -17.94 0.36 20.53
N GLU A 230 -18.15 1.36 21.39
CA GLU A 230 -19.46 2.02 21.54
C GLU A 230 -19.76 2.82 20.29
N LEU A 231 -21.04 2.94 19.92
CA LEU A 231 -21.41 3.74 18.77
C LEU A 231 -21.22 5.23 19.07
N PRO A 232 -20.55 6.02 18.22
CA PRO A 232 -20.37 7.45 18.43
C PRO A 232 -21.71 8.21 18.36
N GLU A 233 -21.95 9.10 19.31
CA GLU A 233 -23.12 9.97 19.30
C GLU A 233 -22.87 11.18 18.38
N MET A 234 -23.42 11.13 17.17
CA MET A 234 -23.28 12.16 16.12
C MET A 234 -24.30 11.92 15.01
N GLU A 235 -24.49 12.89 14.12
CA GLU A 235 -25.38 12.73 12.96
C GLU A 235 -24.93 11.57 12.04
N THR A 236 -25.88 10.81 11.50
CA THR A 236 -25.59 9.68 10.59
C THR A 236 -24.81 10.14 9.34
N ALA A 237 -25.14 11.29 8.76
CA ALA A 237 -24.44 11.78 7.57
C ALA A 237 -22.96 12.09 7.87
N GLU A 238 -22.68 12.69 9.02
CA GLU A 238 -21.32 13.00 9.45
C GLU A 238 -20.52 11.74 9.77
N PHE A 239 -21.14 10.77 10.44
CA PHE A 239 -20.53 9.46 10.68
C PHE A 239 -20.13 8.77 9.37
N GLU A 240 -21.02 8.80 8.36
CA GLU A 240 -20.77 8.19 7.05
C GLU A 240 -19.64 8.90 6.30
N ARG A 241 -19.60 10.23 6.32
CA ARG A 241 -18.51 11.02 5.75
C ARG A 241 -17.17 10.67 6.41
N LEU A 242 -17.10 10.69 7.75
CA LEU A 242 -15.88 10.40 8.51
C LEU A 242 -15.42 8.94 8.31
N ASP A 243 -16.35 8.00 8.26
CA ASP A 243 -16.05 6.61 7.97
C ASP A 243 -15.47 6.45 6.55
N GLU A 244 -16.06 7.09 5.54
CA GLU A 244 -15.53 7.07 4.16
C GLU A 244 -14.13 7.68 4.07
N LEU A 245 -13.92 8.84 4.71
CA LEU A 245 -12.62 9.52 4.78
C LEU A 245 -11.56 8.67 5.51
N SER A 246 -11.97 7.91 6.53
CA SER A 246 -11.09 6.95 7.23
C SER A 246 -10.85 5.64 6.45
N GLY A 247 -11.44 5.48 5.26
CA GLY A 247 -11.36 4.24 4.48
C GLY A 247 -12.18 3.08 5.06
N GLY A 248 -13.21 3.37 5.84
CA GLY A 248 -14.06 2.39 6.53
C GLY A 248 -13.52 1.95 7.89
N LYS A 249 -12.45 2.58 8.39
CA LYS A 249 -11.79 2.18 9.64
C LYS A 249 -12.67 2.44 10.85
N LEU A 250 -13.37 3.58 10.88
CA LEU A 250 -14.27 3.93 11.99
C LEU A 250 -15.27 2.80 12.25
N ARG A 251 -16.01 2.36 11.23
CA ARG A 251 -16.99 1.26 11.38
C ARG A 251 -16.32 -0.09 11.62
N HIS A 252 -15.16 -0.35 11.01
CA HIS A 252 -14.42 -1.60 11.19
C HIS A 252 -14.09 -1.88 12.66
N LEU A 253 -13.63 -0.85 13.37
CA LEU A 253 -13.25 -0.96 14.77
C LEU A 253 -14.45 -1.17 15.70
N LEU A 254 -15.60 -0.58 15.36
CA LEU A 254 -16.86 -0.77 16.09
C LEU A 254 -17.36 -2.21 16.04
N VAL A 255 -17.30 -2.84 14.87
CA VAL A 255 -17.74 -4.24 14.71
C VAL A 255 -16.70 -5.27 15.19
N GLY A 256 -15.48 -4.82 15.52
CA GLY A 256 -14.41 -5.69 16.01
C GLY A 256 -13.97 -6.76 15.00
N SER A 257 -13.94 -6.41 13.71
CA SER A 257 -13.59 -7.36 12.65
C SER A 257 -12.17 -7.92 12.83
N PRO A 258 -11.94 -9.23 12.67
CA PRO A 258 -10.68 -9.87 13.02
C PRO A 258 -9.56 -9.72 11.97
N SER A 259 -9.81 -9.30 10.72
CA SER A 259 -8.73 -9.22 9.72
C SER A 259 -8.11 -7.83 9.54
N GLY A 260 -6.83 -7.86 9.22
CA GLY A 260 -6.05 -6.70 8.81
C GLY A 260 -5.88 -6.54 7.29
N TYR A 261 -6.64 -7.25 6.45
CA TYR A 261 -6.38 -7.31 4.99
C TYR A 261 -7.55 -6.88 4.10
N SER A 262 -8.82 -7.11 4.48
CA SER A 262 -10.00 -6.72 3.70
C SER A 262 -11.09 -6.09 4.59
N TRP A 263 -10.78 -4.92 5.14
CA TRP A 263 -11.61 -4.26 6.16
C TRP A 263 -13.06 -4.07 5.71
N THR A 264 -13.28 -3.59 4.48
CA THR A 264 -14.63 -3.26 4.03
C THR A 264 -15.48 -4.50 3.78
N GLN A 265 -14.92 -5.57 3.19
CA GLN A 265 -15.71 -6.75 2.81
C GLN A 265 -16.15 -7.56 4.04
N GLU A 266 -15.26 -7.71 5.02
CA GLU A 266 -15.57 -8.44 6.24
C GLU A 266 -16.56 -7.68 7.12
N VAL A 267 -16.38 -6.36 7.23
CA VAL A 267 -17.34 -5.49 7.93
C VAL A 267 -18.72 -5.66 7.32
N GLU A 268 -18.86 -5.60 6.00
CA GLU A 268 -20.16 -5.79 5.34
C GLU A 268 -20.74 -7.20 5.56
N THR A 269 -19.90 -8.22 5.68
CA THR A 269 -20.33 -9.58 6.02
C THR A 269 -20.88 -9.66 7.44
N ILE A 270 -20.17 -9.06 8.41
CA ILE A 270 -20.58 -8.98 9.82
C ILE A 270 -21.89 -8.22 9.93
N LEU A 271 -21.99 -7.02 9.34
CA LEU A 271 -23.20 -6.19 9.37
C LEU A 271 -24.39 -6.91 8.74
N SER A 272 -24.19 -7.62 7.62
CA SER A 272 -25.25 -8.39 6.96
C SER A 272 -25.75 -9.55 7.81
N PHE A 273 -24.86 -10.21 8.56
CA PHE A 273 -25.21 -11.26 9.49
C PHE A 273 -25.94 -10.70 10.72
N GLU A 274 -25.38 -9.67 11.36
CA GLU A 274 -25.97 -9.01 12.53
C GLU A 274 -27.36 -8.48 12.22
N GLU A 275 -27.56 -7.90 11.04
CA GLU A 275 -28.85 -7.39 10.62
C GLU A 275 -29.92 -8.49 10.59
N LYS A 276 -29.62 -9.59 9.91
CA LYS A 276 -30.53 -10.74 9.82
C LYS A 276 -30.80 -11.34 11.20
N TRP A 277 -29.78 -11.42 12.05
CA TRP A 277 -29.89 -12.01 13.39
C TRP A 277 -30.72 -11.13 14.34
N LYS A 278 -30.44 -9.83 14.42
CA LYS A 278 -31.18 -8.86 15.24
C LYS A 278 -32.62 -8.74 14.77
N LYS A 279 -32.87 -8.69 13.44
CA LYS A 279 -34.22 -8.66 12.86
C LYS A 279 -35.06 -9.89 13.24
N LYS A 280 -34.48 -11.09 13.23
CA LYS A 280 -35.17 -12.32 13.68
C LYS A 280 -35.59 -12.27 15.15
N ARG A 281 -34.88 -11.49 15.97
CA ARG A 281 -35.11 -11.35 17.42
C ARG A 281 -35.89 -10.09 17.79
N GLY A 282 -36.29 -9.27 16.82
CA GLY A 282 -36.96 -7.98 17.08
C GLY A 282 -36.07 -6.95 17.76
N ILE A 283 -34.74 -7.11 17.71
CA ILE A 283 -33.79 -6.17 18.31
C ILE A 283 -33.59 -5.01 17.32
N PRO A 284 -33.78 -3.74 17.73
CA PRO A 284 -33.54 -2.59 16.86
C PRO A 284 -32.06 -2.48 16.51
N ILE A 285 -31.78 -1.95 15.33
CA ILE A 285 -30.42 -1.79 14.79
C ILE A 285 -30.24 -0.35 14.39
N ASP A 286 -29.13 0.24 14.81
CA ASP A 286 -28.76 1.59 14.42
C ASP A 286 -28.48 1.69 12.92
N GLN A 287 -28.84 2.83 12.32
CA GLN A 287 -28.62 3.09 10.89
C GLN A 287 -27.15 3.02 10.49
N LYS A 288 -26.23 3.46 11.36
CA LYS A 288 -24.77 3.44 11.15
C LYS A 288 -24.20 2.03 11.02
N LEU A 289 -24.90 1.03 11.56
CA LEU A 289 -24.53 -0.39 11.59
C LEU A 289 -25.39 -1.25 10.64
N LEU A 290 -26.03 -0.64 9.64
CA LEU A 290 -26.67 -1.39 8.57
C LEU A 290 -25.67 -1.74 7.45
N PRO A 291 -25.93 -2.78 6.64
CA PRO A 291 -25.16 -3.03 5.42
C PRO A 291 -25.25 -1.83 4.45
N LYS A 292 -24.18 -1.61 3.67
CA LYS A 292 -24.04 -0.45 2.76
C LYS A 292 -25.26 -0.26 1.83
N SER A 293 -25.81 -1.34 1.32
CA SER A 293 -27.00 -1.32 0.44
C SER A 293 -28.23 -0.66 1.09
N LYS A 294 -28.39 -0.80 2.41
CA LYS A 294 -29.50 -0.23 3.17
C LYS A 294 -29.21 1.17 3.70
N ARG A 295 -27.94 1.46 4.01
CA ARG A 295 -27.50 2.80 4.41
C ARG A 295 -27.71 3.83 3.30
N ILE A 296 -27.31 3.51 2.07
CA ILE A 296 -27.48 4.41 0.91
C ILE A 296 -28.96 4.72 0.67
N LEU A 297 -29.84 3.70 0.68
CA LEU A 297 -31.28 3.88 0.52
C LEU A 297 -31.88 4.81 1.59
N GLN A 298 -31.43 4.70 2.84
CA GLN A 298 -31.92 5.55 3.93
C GLN A 298 -31.43 6.99 3.82
N LEU A 299 -30.17 7.20 3.42
CA LEU A 299 -29.62 8.53 3.17
C LEU A 299 -30.37 9.23 2.02
N GLU A 300 -30.61 8.54 0.91
CA GLU A 300 -31.38 9.09 -0.22
C GLU A 300 -32.83 9.44 0.16
N ASN A 301 -33.48 8.58 0.96
CA ASN A 301 -34.83 8.84 1.46
C ASN A 301 -34.87 10.00 2.45
N SER A 302 -33.85 10.14 3.30
CA SER A 302 -33.70 11.26 4.22
C SER A 302 -33.58 12.58 3.44
N VAL A 303 -32.69 12.66 2.45
CA VAL A 303 -32.50 13.84 1.58
C VAL A 303 -33.76 14.21 0.80
N LYS A 304 -34.52 13.23 0.31
CA LYS A 304 -35.81 13.48 -0.35
C LYS A 304 -36.86 14.04 0.61
N SER A 305 -36.87 13.58 1.87
CA SER A 305 -37.78 14.07 2.90
C SER A 305 -37.47 15.49 3.36
N THR A 306 -36.18 15.87 3.47
CA THR A 306 -35.75 17.24 3.79
C THR A 306 -36.02 18.21 2.64
N ASN A 307 -35.81 17.80 1.38
CA ASN A 307 -36.13 18.63 0.23
C ASN A 307 -37.65 18.81 0.02
N GLY A 308 -38.47 17.80 0.34
CA GLY A 308 -39.94 17.92 0.32
C GLY A 308 -40.52 18.76 1.47
N SER A 309 -39.81 18.87 2.59
CA SER A 309 -40.19 19.75 3.70
C SER A 309 -39.71 21.19 3.53
N LEU A 310 -38.68 21.43 2.71
CA LEU A 310 -38.28 22.77 2.26
C LEU A 310 -39.24 23.33 1.19
N SER A 311 -39.83 22.51 0.32
CA SER A 311 -40.85 22.98 -0.64
C SER A 311 -42.18 23.34 0.04
N ASN A 312 -42.59 22.62 1.09
CA ASN A 312 -43.82 22.94 1.83
C ASN A 312 -43.72 24.23 2.68
N LYS A 313 -42.50 24.70 3.01
CA LYS A 313 -42.32 25.98 3.73
C LYS A 313 -42.37 27.22 2.83
N GLN A 314 -42.24 27.06 1.51
CA GLN A 314 -42.44 28.18 0.57
C GLN A 314 -43.93 28.42 0.28
N ASP A 315 -44.78 27.40 0.40
CA ASP A 315 -46.22 27.54 0.17
C ASP A 315 -46.98 28.14 1.38
N GLU A 316 -46.49 27.96 2.62
CA GLU A 316 -47.10 28.59 3.80
C GLU A 316 -46.86 30.11 3.86
N HIS A 317 -45.74 30.60 3.34
CA HIS A 317 -45.45 32.04 3.31
C HIS A 317 -46.25 32.81 2.26
N VAL A 318 -46.84 32.13 1.26
CA VAL A 318 -47.69 32.74 0.21
C VAL A 318 -49.16 32.85 0.66
N LEU A 319 -49.58 32.07 1.65
CA LEU A 319 -50.94 32.11 2.19
C LEU A 319 -51.15 33.22 3.24
N GLU A 320 -50.14 33.53 4.06
CA GLU A 320 -50.22 34.63 5.05
C GLU A 320 -50.24 36.02 4.39
N ASP A 321 -49.51 36.21 3.28
CA ASP A 321 -49.49 37.49 2.54
C ASP A 321 -50.77 37.79 1.76
N LYS A 322 -51.59 36.75 1.48
CA LYS A 322 -52.93 36.93 0.87
C LYS A 322 -53.99 37.32 1.91
N MET A 323 -53.89 36.84 3.16
CA MET A 323 -54.87 37.17 4.21
C MET A 323 -54.69 38.57 4.81
N MET A 324 -53.50 39.19 4.70
CA MET A 324 -53.31 40.59 5.13
C MET A 324 -53.78 41.63 4.10
N LYS A 325 -53.95 41.28 2.82
CA LYS A 325 -54.42 42.22 1.78
C LYS A 325 -55.94 42.35 1.67
N GLU A 326 -56.72 41.46 2.28
CA GLU A 326 -58.19 41.55 2.29
C GLU A 326 -58.77 42.33 3.50
N LYS A 327 -57.96 42.73 4.48
CA LYS A 327 -58.42 43.51 5.65
C LYS A 327 -58.20 45.03 5.57
N VAL A 328 -57.77 45.56 4.43
CA VAL A 328 -57.53 47.02 4.23
C VAL A 328 -58.52 47.66 3.24
N ASN A 329 -59.57 46.95 2.81
CA ASN A 329 -60.65 47.52 2.00
C ASN A 329 -62.03 47.22 2.60
N VAL A 330 -62.39 47.90 3.70
CA VAL A 330 -63.76 48.32 4.04
C VAL A 330 -63.68 49.64 4.81
#